data_AF-A0A1I1SUS7-F1
#
_entry.id   AF-A0A1I1SUS7-F1
#
_cell.length_a   1.000
_cell.length_b   1.000
_cell.length_c   1.000
_cell.angle_alpha   90.00
_cell.angle_beta   90.00
_cell.angle_gamma   90.00
#
_symmetry.space_group_name_H-M   'P 1'
#
loop_
_entity.id
_entity.type
_entity.pdbx_description
1 polymer ?
#
loop_
_entity_poly.entity_id
_entity_poly.type
_entity_poly.pdbx_seq_one_letter_code
_entity_poly.pdbx_strand_id
1 'polypeptide(L)' 'MNDPVAPEPLQITLESFNLLAAERRLCEVALQRAGSLVGAAKLLGITRHALKRRIIKLRLDGPGARQE' A
#
# COMPACT_ATOMS: atom_id res chain seq x y z
N MET A 1 25.15 23.36 7.17
CA MET A 1 23.94 23.07 7.95
C MET A 1 22.91 22.57 6.94
N ASN A 2 22.87 21.27 6.68
CA ASN A 2 21.86 20.70 5.79
C ASN A 2 20.82 20.11 6.74
N ASP A 3 19.67 20.76 6.85
CA ASP A 3 18.57 20.24 7.64
C ASP A 3 18.20 18.83 7.16
N PRO A 4 17.94 17.87 8.06
CA PRO A 4 17.39 16.60 7.65
C PRO A 4 15.99 16.86 7.10
N VAL A 5 15.82 16.74 5.78
CA VAL A 5 14.50 16.73 5.14
C VAL A 5 13.67 15.64 5.83
N ALA A 6 12.69 16.05 6.62
CA ALA A 6 11.75 15.13 7.22
C ALA A 6 11.10 14.32 6.10
N PRO A 7 10.90 13.00 6.26
CA PRO A 7 10.27 12.21 5.22
C PRO A 7 8.91 12.83 4.90
N GLU A 8 8.73 13.25 3.64
CA GLU A 8 7.47 13.86 3.22
C GLU A 8 6.32 12.94 3.59
N PRO A 9 5.24 13.47 4.20
CA PRO A 9 4.14 12.65 4.65
C PRO A 9 3.59 11.84 3.46
N LEU A 10 3.29 10.57 3.73
CA LEU A 10 2.70 9.64 2.76
C LEU A 10 1.33 10.17 2.30
N GLN A 11 1.32 11.07 1.31
CA GLN A 11 0.10 11.57 0.71
C GLN A 11 -0.50 10.48 -0.18
N ILE A 12 -1.65 9.97 0.23
CA ILE A 12 -2.44 9.01 -0.53
C ILE A 12 -3.79 9.68 -0.77
N THR A 13 -4.04 10.04 -2.03
CA THR A 13 -5.33 10.61 -2.45
C THR A 13 -6.31 9.49 -2.73
N LEU A 14 -7.47 9.55 -2.07
CA LEU A 14 -8.60 8.67 -2.36
C LEU A 14 -9.53 9.39 -3.34
N GLU A 15 -9.68 8.84 -4.55
CA GLU A 15 -10.49 9.45 -5.61
C GLU A 15 -12.00 9.33 -5.35
N SER A 16 -12.40 8.48 -4.40
CA SER A 16 -13.79 8.28 -4.01
C SER A 16 -13.91 7.92 -2.53
N PHE A 17 -15.09 8.14 -1.95
CA PHE A 17 -15.45 7.67 -0.61
C PHE A 17 -15.84 6.18 -0.58
N ASN A 18 -15.44 5.40 -1.59
CA ASN A 18 -15.66 3.96 -1.60
C ASN A 18 -14.55 3.27 -0.80
N LEU A 19 -14.93 2.71 0.35
CA LEU A 19 -13.99 2.07 1.28
C LEU A 19 -13.21 0.91 0.63
N LEU A 20 -13.85 0.15 -0.25
CA LEU A 20 -13.24 -0.98 -0.93
C LEU A 20 -12.21 -0.51 -1.98
N ALA A 21 -12.53 0.53 -2.74
CA ALA A 21 -11.59 1.14 -3.69
C ALA A 21 -10.39 1.78 -2.97
N ALA A 22 -10.65 2.46 -1.86
CA ALA A 22 -9.60 3.05 -1.02
C ALA A 22 -8.68 1.98 -0.41
N GLU A 23 -9.23 0.91 0.15
CA GLU A 23 -8.45 -0.19 0.71
C GLU A 23 -7.60 -0.88 -0.37
N ARG A 24 -8.16 -1.08 -1.57
CA ARG A 24 -7.45 -1.61 -2.75
C ARG A 24 -6.24 -0.73 -3.08
N ARG A 25 -6.46 0.58 -3.26
CA ARG A 25 -5.42 1.55 -3.61
C ARG A 25 -4.31 1.62 -2.57
N LEU A 26 -4.67 1.63 -1.29
CA LEU A 26 -3.71 1.63 -0.18
C LEU A 26 -2.80 0.39 -0.23
N CYS A 27 -3.37 -0.80 -0.43
CA CYS A 27 -2.59 -2.03 -0.51
C CYS A 27 -1.67 -2.06 -1.74
N GLU A 28 -2.14 -1.60 -2.90
CA GLU A 28 -1.33 -1.51 -4.12
C GLU A 28 -0.13 -0.59 -3.95
N VAL A 29 -0.36 0.64 -3.45
CA VAL A 29 0.71 1.62 -3.23
C VAL A 29 1.72 1.09 -2.21
N ALA A 30 1.26 0.44 -1.14
CA ALA A 30 2.16 -0.15 -0.14
C ALA A 30 3.00 -1.31 -0.73
N LEU A 31 2.40 -2.18 -1.55
CA LEU A 31 3.10 -3.27 -2.23
C LEU A 31 4.14 -2.74 -3.23
N GLN A 32 3.76 -1.74 -4.02
CA GLN A 32 4.64 -1.11 -5.00
C GLN A 32 5.83 -0.40 -4.32
N ARG A 33 5.58 0.40 -3.28
CA ARG A 33 6.64 1.14 -2.57
C ARG A 33 7.58 0.23 -1.80
N ALA A 34 7.08 -0.85 -1.19
CA ALA A 34 7.90 -1.72 -0.37
C ALA A 34 8.62 -2.84 -1.13
N GLY A 35 8.17 -3.18 -2.34
CA GLY A 35 8.69 -4.30 -3.15
C GLY A 35 8.54 -5.68 -2.50
N SER A 36 7.90 -5.77 -1.33
CA SER A 36 7.77 -7.00 -0.55
C SER A 36 6.51 -6.97 0.31
N LEU A 37 5.91 -8.14 0.51
CA LEU A 37 4.71 -8.27 1.34
C LEU A 37 4.97 -7.87 2.81
N VAL A 38 6.17 -8.17 3.33
CA VAL A 38 6.55 -7.82 4.70
C VAL A 38 6.75 -6.31 4.84
N GLY A 39 7.44 -5.67 3.90
CA GLY A 39 7.62 -4.21 3.92
C GLY A 39 6.29 -3.48 3.74
N ALA A 40 5.41 -3.95 2.86
CA ALA A 40 4.09 -3.35 2.65
C ALA A 40 3.22 -3.45 3.92
N ALA A 41 3.25 -4.58 4.60
CA ALA A 41 2.54 -4.76 5.87
C ALA A 41 3.05 -3.79 6.96
N LYS A 42 4.37 -3.56 7.02
CA LYS A 42 4.97 -2.57 7.92
C LYS A 42 4.52 -1.15 7.59
N LEU A 43 4.51 -0.76 6.32
CA LEU A 43 4.05 0.57 5.89
C LEU A 43 2.59 0.82 6.26
N LEU A 44 1.75 -0.20 6.17
CA LEU A 44 0.33 -0.12 6.51
C LEU A 44 0.06 -0.29 8.03
N GLY A 45 1.07 -0.59 8.85
CA GLY A 45 0.89 -0.83 10.28
C GLY A 45 0.06 -2.08 10.60
N ILE A 46 0.08 -3.10 9.73
CA ILE A 46 -0.67 -4.36 9.91
C ILE A 46 0.26 -5.58 9.87
N THR A 47 -0.27 -6.75 10.24
CA THR A 47 0.49 -8.01 10.10
C THR A 47 0.52 -8.49 8.65
N ARG A 48 1.58 -9.23 8.28
CA ARG A 48 1.67 -9.92 6.98
C ARG A 48 0.44 -10.80 6.70
N HIS A 49 -0.08 -11.47 7.73
CA HIS A 49 -1.26 -12.33 7.59
C HIS A 49 -2.51 -11.52 7.25
N ALA A 50 -2.70 -10.37 7.90
CA ALA A 50 -3.80 -9.47 7.59
C ALA A 50 -3.69 -8.92 6.17
N LEU A 51 -2.49 -8.55 5.70
CA LEU A 51 -2.27 -8.11 4.33
C LEU A 51 -2.54 -9.22 3.31
N LYS A 52 -2.10 -10.46 3.57
CA LYS A 52 -2.36 -11.61 2.70
C LYS A 52 -3.87 -11.85 2.50
N ARG A 53 -4.67 -11.75 3.57
CA ARG A 53 -6.14 -11.88 3.48
C ARG A 53 -6.76 -10.76 2.65
N ARG A 54 -6.26 -9.52 2.78
CA ARG A 54 -6.73 -8.38 1.98
C ARG A 54 -6.44 -8.56 0.51
N ILE A 55 -5.26 -9.04 0.15
CA ILE A 55 -4.90 -9.35 -1.26
C ILE A 55 -5.90 -10.32 -1.87
N ILE A 56 -6.23 -11.41 -1.16
CA ILE A 56 -7.20 -12.40 -1.62
C ILE A 56 -8.60 -11.77 -1.74
N LYS A 57 -9.05 -11.04 -0.71
CA LYS A 57 -10.39 -10.44 -0.65
C LYS A 57 -10.60 -9.37 -1.72
N LEU A 58 -9.58 -8.55 -1.96
CA LEU A 58 -9.62 -7.42 -2.89
C LEU A 58 -9.21 -7.82 -4.32
N ARG A 59 -8.88 -9.12 -4.53
CA ARG A 59 -8.36 -9.65 -5.79
C ARG A 59 -7.21 -8.80 -6.33
N LEU A 60 -6.28 -8.47 -5.42
CA LEU A 60 -5.08 -7.75 -5.79
C LEU A 60 -4.17 -8.69 -6.54
N ASP A 61 -3.96 -8.33 -7.79
CA ASP A 61 -2.89 -8.78 -8.63
C ASP A 61 -1.56 -8.50 -7.90
N GLY A 62 -0.76 -9.56 -7.66
CA GLY A 62 0.45 -9.51 -6.81
C GLY A 62 1.49 -8.47 -7.29
N PRO A 63 2.57 -8.22 -6.54
CA PRO A 63 3.55 -7.19 -6.90
C PRO A 63 4.14 -7.49 -8.29
N GLY A 64 3.65 -6.78 -9.32
CA GLY A 64 4.01 -6.96 -10.72
C GLY A 64 2.85 -7.09 -11.71
N ALA A 65 1.61 -7.23 -11.26
CA ALA A 65 0.50 -7.35 -12.19
C ALA A 65 -0.06 -5.97 -12.58
N ARG A 66 0.47 -5.48 -13.72
CA ARG A 66 -0.05 -4.47 -14.65
C ARG A 66 0.02 -2.99 -14.24
N GLN A 67 0.95 -2.29 -14.88
CA GLN A 67 0.67 -0.98 -15.48
C GLN A 67 0.74 -1.17 -17.00
N GLU A 68 -0.40 -1.10 -17.67
CA GLU A 68 -0.55 -0.67 -19.08
C GLU A 68 -1.69 0.33 -19.10
#